data_AF-F9WJP3-F1
#
_entry.id   AF-F9WJP3-F1
#
_cell.length_a   1.000
_cell.length_b   1.000
_cell.length_c   1.000
_cell.angle_alpha   90.00
_cell.angle_beta   90.00
_cell.angle_gamma   90.00
#
_symmetry.space_group_name_H-M   'P 1'
#
loop_
_entity.id
_entity.type
_entity.pdbx_description
1 polymer ?
#
loop_
_entity_poly.entity_id
_entity_poly.type
_entity_poly.pdbx_seq_one_letter_code
_entity_poly.pdbx_strand_id
1 'polypeptide(L)'
;MLDIERLRASCREVLERHQDLRPLDLPCAICHQTFCEQNNAMEHYRIVHGISTTHFDDVADLSGFFSQLRSLLFPADEKTLHCPVCGARCGDESGFHAHVQQSGHSHWNSECISTLSPFCVFPVCVREEGGDEAFTGDKGEVDEISDEALEVESSENGWEEEEEPVLCLFCDVASLDCLSHMRETHSFDFITAIRNRKDVRDVYDVIRVVNIIRWCVTNNTCPYHYKDSERDPEACKDEIGSSSLLSHLKAHPEHAIPRTVPNGDSELIPRIIGDTFISSIVMGNEVELVGDGGTGGEQDYPMVPTIVEIAKKHANEVIN
;
A
#
# COMPACT_ATOMS: atom_id res chain seq x y z
N MET A 1 19.56 28.17 -19.03
CA MET A 1 19.21 28.86 -17.76
C MET A 1 17.75 28.61 -17.37
N LEU A 2 16.77 28.80 -18.27
CA LEU A 2 15.34 28.52 -18.00
C LEU A 2 15.04 27.06 -17.56
N ASP A 3 15.77 26.07 -18.08
CA ASP A 3 15.55 24.65 -17.71
C ASP A 3 15.98 24.29 -16.29
N ILE A 4 17.02 24.95 -15.76
CA ILE A 4 17.51 24.68 -14.40
C ILE A 4 16.56 25.31 -13.37
N GLU A 5 16.01 26.49 -13.66
CA GLU A 5 15.01 27.12 -12.81
C GLU A 5 13.71 26.32 -12.78
N ARG A 6 13.28 25.79 -13.94
CA ARG A 6 12.12 24.89 -14.02
C ARG A 6 12.36 23.60 -13.25
N LEU A 7 13.53 22.96 -13.41
CA LEU A 7 13.89 21.76 -12.66
C LEU A 7 13.92 22.02 -11.14
N ARG A 8 14.50 23.14 -10.70
CA ARG A 8 14.51 23.52 -9.28
C ARG A 8 13.10 23.75 -8.73
N ALA A 9 12.20 24.34 -9.51
CA ALA A 9 10.81 24.48 -9.13
C ALA A 9 10.13 23.10 -9.01
N SER A 10 10.30 22.23 -10.01
CA SER A 10 9.76 20.87 -9.98
C SER A 10 10.27 20.03 -8.81
N CYS A 11 11.57 20.07 -8.51
CA CYS A 11 12.14 19.38 -7.35
C CYS A 11 11.61 19.95 -6.03
N ARG A 12 11.37 21.27 -5.94
CA ARG A 12 10.79 21.89 -4.75
C ARG A 12 9.37 21.39 -4.51
N GLU A 13 8.53 21.31 -5.55
CA GLU A 13 7.17 20.77 -5.44
C GLU A 13 7.16 19.31 -4.95
N VAL A 14 8.10 18.49 -5.44
CA VAL A 14 8.27 17.10 -4.96
C VAL A 14 8.70 17.07 -3.48
N LEU A 15 9.68 17.89 -3.11
CA LEU A 15 10.18 17.95 -1.72
C LEU A 15 9.13 18.49 -0.75
N GLU A 16 8.40 19.54 -1.13
CA GLU A 16 7.31 20.10 -0.33
C GLU A 16 6.22 19.06 -0.11
N ARG A 17 5.89 18.24 -1.10
CA ARG A 17 4.94 17.12 -0.96
C ARG A 17 5.42 16.05 0.03
N HIS A 18 6.71 15.75 0.07
CA HIS A 18 7.29 14.81 1.03
C HIS A 18 7.34 15.39 2.45
N GLN A 19 7.50 16.71 2.58
CA GLN A 19 7.53 17.41 3.86
C GLN A 19 6.14 17.75 4.40
N ASP A 20 5.14 17.82 3.53
CA ASP A 20 3.76 18.08 3.90
C ASP A 20 3.13 16.81 4.47
N LEU A 21 3.05 16.76 5.80
CA LEU A 21 2.44 15.66 6.56
C LEU A 21 0.91 15.58 6.39
N ARG A 22 0.32 16.41 5.53
CA ARG A 22 -1.11 16.34 5.22
C ARG A 22 -1.38 15.12 4.33
N PRO A 23 -2.39 14.30 4.66
CA PRO A 23 -2.78 13.18 3.81
C PRO A 23 -3.17 13.71 2.42
N LEU A 24 -2.53 13.15 1.39
CA LEU A 24 -2.76 13.52 0.02
C LEU A 24 -3.79 12.56 -0.56
N ASP A 25 -5.01 13.01 -0.80
CA ASP A 25 -6.05 12.17 -1.39
C ASP A 25 -5.75 11.95 -2.88
N LEU A 26 -5.26 10.75 -3.20
CA LEU A 26 -4.89 10.32 -4.55
C LEU A 26 -5.95 9.36 -5.11
N PRO A 27 -6.88 9.83 -5.97
CA PRO A 27 -7.87 8.96 -6.59
C PRO A 27 -7.24 8.12 -7.71
N CYS A 28 -7.54 6.82 -7.73
CA CYS A 28 -7.29 5.96 -8.88
C CYS A 28 -8.11 6.46 -10.08
N ALA A 29 -7.44 6.66 -11.22
CA ALA A 29 -8.03 7.14 -12.45
C ALA A 29 -8.97 6.12 -13.10
N ILE A 30 -8.86 4.84 -12.73
CA ILE A 30 -9.67 3.74 -13.27
C ILE A 30 -10.86 3.45 -12.34
N CYS A 31 -10.60 2.98 -11.10
CA CYS A 31 -11.64 2.50 -10.19
C CYS A 31 -12.11 3.53 -9.14
N HIS A 32 -11.59 4.76 -9.18
CA HIS A 32 -11.98 5.86 -8.28
C HIS A 32 -11.70 5.67 -6.78
N GLN A 33 -11.01 4.60 -6.37
CA GLN A 33 -10.55 4.45 -4.98
C GLN A 33 -9.52 5.53 -4.63
N THR A 34 -9.66 6.14 -3.45
CA THR A 34 -8.76 7.18 -2.95
C THR A 34 -7.73 6.59 -2.00
N PHE A 35 -6.48 7.01 -2.13
CA PHE A 35 -5.37 6.58 -1.29
C PHE A 35 -4.74 7.80 -0.63
N CYS A 36 -4.35 7.69 0.64
CA CYS A 36 -3.66 8.75 1.38
C CYS A 36 -2.15 8.82 1.11
N GLU A 37 -1.58 7.75 0.52
CA GLU A 37 -0.14 7.62 0.29
C GLU A 37 0.19 7.30 -1.18
N GLN A 38 1.30 7.87 -1.65
CA GLN A 38 1.80 7.71 -3.01
C GLN A 38 2.12 6.24 -3.33
N ASN A 39 2.80 5.55 -2.41
CA ASN A 39 3.19 4.14 -2.58
C ASN A 39 1.96 3.21 -2.68
N ASN A 40 0.94 3.46 -1.88
CA ASN A 40 -0.29 2.65 -1.87
C ASN A 40 -1.08 2.82 -3.17
N ALA A 41 -1.15 4.05 -3.68
CA ALA A 41 -1.74 4.31 -5.00
C ALA A 41 -0.96 3.61 -6.12
N MET A 42 0.37 3.72 -6.15
CA MET A 42 1.21 3.07 -7.18
C MET A 42 1.09 1.53 -7.13
N GLU A 43 1.11 0.96 -5.92
CA GLU A 43 0.95 -0.49 -5.75
C GLU A 43 -0.44 -0.96 -6.18
N HIS A 44 -1.49 -0.18 -5.89
CA HIS A 44 -2.84 -0.46 -6.36
C HIS A 44 -2.92 -0.54 -7.89
N TYR A 45 -2.31 0.41 -8.62
CA TYR A 45 -2.24 0.33 -10.09
C TYR A 45 -1.57 -0.97 -10.55
N ARG A 46 -0.49 -1.38 -9.87
CA ARG A 46 0.27 -2.58 -10.22
C ARG A 46 -0.51 -3.87 -9.95
N ILE A 47 -1.08 -4.02 -8.77
CA ILE A 47 -1.74 -5.26 -8.34
C ILE A 47 -3.14 -5.38 -8.95
N VAL A 48 -3.96 -4.33 -8.79
CA VAL A 48 -5.38 -4.40 -9.18
C VAL A 48 -5.54 -4.24 -10.68
N HIS A 49 -4.76 -3.33 -11.27
CA HIS A 49 -4.92 -2.99 -12.67
C HIS A 49 -3.85 -3.58 -13.60
N GLY A 50 -2.79 -4.16 -13.04
CA GLY A 50 -1.67 -4.70 -13.84
C GLY A 50 -0.87 -3.60 -14.55
N ILE A 51 -0.89 -2.38 -14.00
CA ILE A 51 -0.32 -1.18 -14.63
C ILE A 51 0.82 -0.64 -13.78
N SER A 52 1.98 -0.43 -14.40
CA SER A 52 3.14 0.23 -13.82
C SER A 52 3.20 1.67 -14.33
N THR A 53 2.85 2.62 -13.47
CA THR A 53 2.92 4.06 -13.79
C THR A 53 4.31 4.63 -13.55
N THR A 54 4.58 5.84 -14.06
CA THR A 54 5.71 6.66 -13.60
C THR A 54 5.72 6.74 -12.08
N HIS A 55 6.90 6.66 -11.47
CA HIS A 55 7.05 6.83 -10.03
C HIS A 55 6.61 8.25 -9.63
N PHE A 56 5.84 8.39 -8.56
CA PHE A 56 5.27 9.70 -8.21
C PHE A 56 6.33 10.72 -7.74
N ASP A 57 7.50 10.25 -7.31
CA ASP A 57 8.66 11.12 -7.06
C ASP A 57 9.23 11.74 -8.34
N ASP A 58 9.02 11.09 -9.48
CA ASP A 58 9.40 11.62 -10.79
C ASP A 58 8.29 12.50 -11.40
N VAL A 59 7.24 12.81 -10.63
CA VAL A 59 6.12 13.66 -11.05
C VAL A 59 6.08 14.91 -10.19
N ALA A 60 6.30 16.07 -10.82
CA ALA A 60 6.28 17.37 -10.16
C ALA A 60 4.85 17.83 -9.84
N ASP A 61 3.92 17.63 -10.77
CA ASP A 61 2.51 17.99 -10.63
C ASP A 61 1.62 16.74 -10.72
N LEU A 62 1.37 16.11 -9.57
CA LEU A 62 0.51 14.92 -9.49
C LEU A 62 -0.94 15.23 -9.89
N SER A 63 -1.48 16.38 -9.52
CA SER A 63 -2.86 16.76 -9.82
C SER A 63 -3.09 16.91 -11.32
N GLY A 64 -2.17 17.61 -12.00
CA GLY A 64 -2.15 17.73 -13.45
C GLY A 64 -1.92 16.38 -14.15
N PHE A 65 -1.03 15.55 -13.61
CA PHE A 65 -0.76 14.21 -14.14
C PHE A 65 -2.02 13.33 -14.12
N PHE A 66 -2.74 13.25 -13.00
CA PHE A 66 -3.97 12.46 -12.90
C PHE A 66 -5.09 13.04 -13.75
N SER A 67 -5.23 14.37 -13.81
CA SER A 67 -6.22 15.02 -14.65
C SER A 67 -5.99 14.72 -16.13
N GLN A 68 -4.73 14.76 -16.58
CA GLN A 68 -4.37 14.40 -17.94
C GLN A 68 -4.61 12.92 -18.22
N LEU A 69 -4.17 12.03 -17.33
CA LEU A 69 -4.37 10.59 -17.47
C LEU A 69 -5.85 10.24 -17.56
N ARG A 70 -6.69 10.89 -16.74
CA ARG A 70 -8.14 10.73 -16.76
C ARG A 70 -8.75 11.20 -18.08
N SER A 71 -8.27 12.31 -18.64
CA SER A 71 -8.74 12.80 -19.94
C SER A 71 -8.45 11.83 -21.09
N LEU A 72 -7.39 11.02 -20.97
CA LEU A 72 -7.02 9.99 -21.94
C LEU A 72 -7.84 8.70 -21.76
N LEU A 73 -8.14 8.34 -20.51
CA LEU A 73 -8.99 7.18 -20.18
C LEU A 73 -10.46 7.43 -20.55
N PHE A 74 -10.94 8.65 -20.35
CA PHE A 74 -12.31 9.07 -20.63
C PHE A 74 -12.33 10.34 -21.52
N PRO A 75 -12.00 10.22 -22.81
CA PRO A 75 -12.10 11.33 -23.74
C PRO A 75 -13.54 11.86 -23.78
N ALA A 76 -13.70 13.18 -23.66
CA ALA A 76 -15.00 13.88 -23.74
C ALA A 76 -16.07 13.40 -22.73
N ASP A 77 -15.67 12.94 -21.54
CA ASP A 77 -16.55 12.41 -20.50
C ASP A 77 -17.41 11.22 -20.96
N GLU A 78 -16.94 10.47 -21.97
CA GLU A 78 -17.58 9.23 -22.38
C GLU A 78 -17.53 8.20 -21.24
N LYS A 79 -18.61 7.41 -21.07
CA LYS A 79 -18.65 6.31 -20.10
C LYS A 79 -17.80 5.09 -20.47
N THR A 80 -17.12 5.13 -21.61
CA THR A 80 -16.31 4.00 -22.09
C THR A 80 -14.83 4.28 -21.89
N LEU A 81 -14.12 3.29 -21.37
CA LEU A 81 -12.68 3.33 -21.18
C LEU A 81 -11.95 3.28 -22.51
N HIS A 82 -10.93 4.13 -22.65
CA HIS A 82 -9.98 4.13 -23.76
C HIS A 82 -8.56 3.87 -23.24
N CYS A 83 -7.73 3.20 -24.05
CA CYS A 83 -6.34 2.96 -23.68
C CYS A 83 -5.52 4.25 -23.83
N PRO A 84 -4.83 4.73 -22.77
CA PRO A 84 -4.08 5.99 -22.85
C PRO A 84 -2.79 5.88 -23.68
N VAL A 85 -2.31 4.65 -23.97
CA VAL A 85 -1.11 4.40 -24.77
C VAL A 85 -1.41 4.41 -26.28
N CYS A 86 -2.52 3.80 -26.71
CA CYS A 86 -2.84 3.63 -28.14
C CYS A 86 -4.14 4.31 -28.59
N GLY A 87 -4.94 4.84 -27.67
CA GLY A 87 -6.24 5.48 -27.96
C GLY A 87 -7.35 4.51 -28.36
N ALA A 88 -7.16 3.19 -28.21
CA ALA A 88 -8.18 2.21 -28.56
C ALA A 88 -9.35 2.25 -27.57
N ARG A 89 -10.58 2.16 -28.08
CA ARG A 89 -11.80 2.07 -27.28
C ARG A 89 -11.94 0.66 -26.70
N CYS A 90 -11.83 0.53 -25.39
CA CYS A 90 -11.85 -0.75 -24.68
C CYS A 90 -13.24 -1.13 -24.13
N GLY A 91 -14.14 -0.16 -24.01
CA GLY A 91 -15.51 -0.40 -23.51
C GLY A 91 -15.56 -0.35 -21.99
N ASP A 92 -15.70 -1.50 -21.34
CA ASP A 92 -15.77 -1.65 -19.88
C ASP A 92 -14.40 -2.00 -19.26
N GLU A 93 -14.33 -2.08 -17.93
CA GLU A 93 -13.08 -2.38 -17.20
C GLU A 93 -12.51 -3.76 -17.60
N SER A 94 -13.37 -4.76 -17.83
CA SER A 94 -12.92 -6.10 -18.23
C SER A 94 -12.30 -6.12 -19.63
N GLY A 95 -12.91 -5.42 -20.59
CA GLY A 95 -12.37 -5.23 -21.94
C GLY A 95 -11.07 -4.41 -21.94
N PHE A 96 -10.98 -3.44 -21.04
CA PHE A 96 -9.76 -2.66 -20.83
C PHE A 96 -8.61 -3.49 -20.29
N HIS A 97 -8.81 -4.28 -19.23
CA HIS A 97 -7.77 -5.16 -18.69
C HIS A 97 -7.30 -6.20 -19.72
N ALA A 98 -8.24 -6.79 -20.46
CA ALA A 98 -7.90 -7.72 -21.54
C ALA A 98 -7.05 -7.04 -22.63
N HIS A 99 -7.40 -5.82 -23.05
CA HIS A 99 -6.65 -5.07 -24.04
C HIS A 99 -5.23 -4.72 -23.56
N VAL A 100 -5.11 -4.22 -22.34
CA VAL A 100 -3.82 -3.83 -21.72
C VAL A 100 -2.87 -5.03 -21.66
N GLN A 101 -3.39 -6.19 -21.26
CA GLN A 101 -2.59 -7.42 -21.15
C GLN A 101 -2.20 -7.99 -22.52
N GLN A 102 -3.12 -8.00 -23.50
CA GLN A 102 -2.85 -8.52 -24.84
C GLN A 102 -1.91 -7.64 -25.66
N SER A 103 -1.97 -6.33 -25.46
CA SER A 103 -1.19 -5.35 -26.23
C SER A 103 0.11 -4.95 -25.53
N GLY A 104 0.37 -5.43 -24.30
CA GLY A 104 1.55 -5.06 -23.52
C GLY A 104 1.55 -3.60 -23.05
N HIS A 105 0.39 -2.96 -22.95
CA HIS A 105 0.24 -1.56 -22.56
C HIS A 105 0.17 -1.36 -21.04
N SER A 106 0.87 -2.19 -20.28
CA SER A 106 0.92 -2.13 -18.82
C SER A 106 1.81 -1.02 -18.29
N HIS A 107 2.74 -0.48 -19.10
CA HIS A 107 3.67 0.55 -18.66
C HIS A 107 3.18 1.94 -19.06
N TRP A 108 2.89 2.78 -18.07
CA TRP A 108 2.36 4.13 -18.24
C TRP A 108 3.41 5.13 -17.79
N ASN A 109 4.38 5.37 -18.66
CA ASN A 109 5.42 6.37 -18.46
C ASN A 109 5.33 7.47 -19.54
N SER A 110 6.14 8.51 -19.38
CA SER A 110 6.21 9.64 -20.33
C SER A 110 6.72 9.23 -21.72
N GLU A 111 7.36 8.07 -21.86
CA GLU A 111 7.79 7.53 -23.16
C GLU A 111 6.63 6.89 -23.92
N CYS A 112 5.77 6.14 -23.21
CA CYS A 112 4.59 5.48 -23.78
C CYS A 112 3.42 6.45 -23.95
N ILE A 113 3.33 7.47 -23.09
CA ILE A 113 2.28 8.48 -23.09
C ILE A 113 2.94 9.86 -23.03
N SER A 114 3.34 10.37 -24.20
CA SER A 114 4.11 11.62 -24.32
C SER A 114 3.41 12.84 -23.72
N THR A 115 2.08 12.85 -23.67
CA THR A 115 1.29 13.93 -23.05
C THR A 115 1.45 14.01 -21.54
N LEU A 116 2.02 13.00 -20.88
CA LEU A 116 2.34 13.04 -19.44
C LEU A 116 3.70 13.71 -19.15
N SER A 117 4.56 13.85 -20.16
CA SER A 117 5.88 14.49 -20.02
C SER A 117 5.84 15.85 -19.33
N PRO A 118 4.92 16.79 -19.63
CA PRO A 118 4.92 18.11 -18.98
C PRO A 118 4.82 18.09 -17.45
N PHE A 119 4.32 17.01 -16.86
CA PHE A 119 4.14 16.86 -15.41
C PHE A 119 5.31 16.12 -14.73
N CYS A 120 6.17 15.47 -15.50
CA CYS A 120 7.29 14.68 -15.00
C CYS A 120 8.57 15.51 -14.82
N VAL A 121 9.37 15.14 -13.82
CA VAL A 121 10.72 15.65 -13.63
C VAL A 121 11.63 14.92 -14.62
N PHE A 122 12.30 15.67 -15.50
CA PHE A 122 13.34 15.10 -16.35
C PHE A 122 14.70 15.60 -15.91
N PRO A 123 15.72 14.73 -15.85
CA PRO A 123 17.08 15.21 -15.79
C PRO A 123 17.34 16.02 -17.06
N VAL A 124 17.78 17.27 -16.89
CA VAL A 124 18.28 18.08 -18.00
C VAL A 124 19.54 17.36 -18.48
N CYS A 125 19.45 16.60 -19.57
CA CYS A 125 20.63 16.18 -20.31
C CYS A 125 21.28 17.46 -20.84
N VAL A 126 22.25 17.98 -20.08
CA VAL A 126 23.21 18.93 -20.60
C VAL A 126 24.04 18.13 -21.61
N ARG A 127 23.54 18.05 -22.85
CA ARG A 127 24.37 17.62 -23.98
C ARG A 127 25.38 18.73 -24.15
N GLU A 128 26.59 18.52 -23.63
CA GLU A 128 27.74 19.17 -24.22
C GLU A 128 27.77 18.74 -25.69
N GLU A 129 27.77 19.72 -26.59
CA GLU A 129 27.81 19.49 -28.03
C GLU A 129 29.12 18.77 -28.38
N GLY A 130 29.04 17.47 -28.64
CA GLY A 130 30.09 16.73 -29.34
C GLY A 130 30.20 15.27 -28.91
N GLY A 131 29.98 14.36 -29.86
CA GLY A 131 30.31 12.94 -29.69
C GLY A 131 29.08 12.05 -29.47
N ASP A 132 28.47 11.66 -30.58
CA ASP A 132 28.10 10.28 -30.84
C ASP A 132 29.08 9.30 -30.17
N GLU A 133 28.56 8.35 -29.38
CA GLU A 133 28.92 6.92 -29.35
C GLU A 133 27.99 6.18 -28.36
N ALA A 134 27.64 4.95 -28.73
CA ALA A 134 26.64 4.12 -28.08
C ALA A 134 27.10 3.61 -26.71
N PHE A 135 26.23 3.69 -25.70
CA PHE A 135 26.51 3.11 -24.38
C PHE A 135 26.21 1.60 -24.39
N THR A 136 27.21 0.79 -24.74
CA THR A 136 27.28 -0.62 -24.33
C THR A 136 27.97 -0.72 -22.97
N GLY A 137 27.45 -1.55 -22.07
CA GLY A 137 27.82 -1.55 -20.66
C GLY A 137 29.18 -2.13 -20.27
N ASP A 138 29.29 -2.25 -18.94
CA ASP A 138 30.24 -2.98 -18.10
C ASP A 138 31.33 -2.15 -17.36
N LYS A 139 31.38 -2.43 -16.05
CA LYS A 139 32.45 -2.30 -15.05
C LYS A 139 33.28 -1.00 -14.93
N GLY A 140 33.04 -0.32 -13.82
CA GLY A 140 33.98 -0.31 -12.69
C GLY A 140 35.24 0.51 -12.86
N GLU A 141 35.26 1.69 -12.22
CA GLU A 141 36.46 2.23 -11.60
C GLU A 141 36.05 3.09 -10.40
N VAL A 142 36.73 2.87 -9.29
CA VAL A 142 36.50 3.50 -8.00
C VAL A 142 37.42 4.70 -7.95
N ASP A 143 36.87 5.90 -8.08
CA ASP A 143 37.65 7.13 -7.88
C ASP A 143 37.57 7.57 -6.41
N GLU A 144 38.76 7.66 -5.83
CA GLU A 144 39.05 8.11 -4.48
C GLU A 144 38.47 9.52 -4.24
N ILE A 145 37.54 9.62 -3.28
CA ILE A 145 37.13 10.91 -2.73
C ILE A 145 37.84 11.09 -1.39
N SER A 146 38.64 12.15 -1.36
CA SER A 146 39.34 12.75 -0.22
C SER A 146 38.51 12.81 1.06
N ASP A 147 38.98 12.11 2.10
CA ASP A 147 38.53 12.23 3.49
C ASP A 147 38.93 13.60 4.07
N GLU A 148 38.05 14.58 3.96
CA GLU A 148 38.07 15.77 4.82
C GLU A 148 36.96 15.64 5.86
N ALA A 149 37.39 15.35 7.08
CA ALA A 149 36.59 15.10 8.26
C ALA A 149 35.58 16.24 8.53
N LEU A 150 34.32 15.99 8.16
CA LEU A 150 33.17 16.63 8.79
C LEU A 150 32.84 15.81 10.03
N GLU A 151 33.32 16.28 11.18
CA GLU A 151 32.79 15.91 12.50
C GLU A 151 31.33 16.39 12.57
N VAL A 152 30.42 15.57 12.03
CA VAL A 152 29.00 15.69 12.32
C VAL A 152 28.84 15.06 13.69
N GLU A 153 28.71 15.91 14.72
CA GLU A 153 28.26 15.45 16.02
C GLU A 153 26.95 14.68 15.81
N SER A 154 27.05 13.37 16.05
CA SER A 154 25.91 12.46 16.13
C SER A 154 25.03 12.94 17.27
N SER A 155 24.07 13.83 16.96
CA SER A 155 22.97 14.08 17.85
C SER A 155 22.20 12.76 17.93
N GLU A 156 22.41 12.03 19.02
CA GLU A 156 21.51 11.00 19.51
C GLU A 156 20.16 11.68 19.80
N ASN A 157 19.44 12.06 18.76
CA ASN A 157 18.03 12.34 18.86
C ASN A 157 17.39 10.97 19.03
N GLY A 158 17.07 10.65 20.28
CA GLY A 158 16.17 9.55 20.59
C GLY A 158 14.95 9.72 19.72
N TRP A 159 14.75 8.78 18.80
CA TRP A 159 13.53 8.64 18.04
C TRP A 159 12.42 8.44 19.07
N GLU A 160 11.70 9.51 19.41
CA GLU A 160 10.39 9.37 20.02
C GLU A 160 9.57 8.62 18.96
N GLU A 161 9.34 7.33 19.15
CA GLU A 161 8.38 6.55 18.36
C GLU A 161 7.03 7.21 18.54
N GLU A 162 6.71 8.17 17.67
CA GLU A 162 5.37 8.74 17.60
C GLU A 162 4.42 7.60 17.23
N GLU A 163 3.57 7.21 18.18
CA GLU A 163 2.57 6.16 17.96
C GLU A 163 1.69 6.54 16.75
N GLU A 164 1.69 5.71 15.71
CA GLU A 164 0.90 5.96 14.51
C GLU A 164 -0.60 5.69 14.79
N PRO A 165 -1.51 6.60 14.39
CA PRO A 165 -2.94 6.40 14.60
C PRO A 165 -3.46 5.28 13.69
N VAL A 166 -4.42 4.53 14.22
CA VAL A 166 -4.96 3.32 13.59
C VAL A 166 -6.38 3.54 13.10
N LEU A 167 -6.71 3.08 11.91
CA LEU A 167 -8.05 3.19 11.33
C LEU A 167 -9.06 2.27 12.02
N CYS A 168 -10.23 2.78 12.35
CA CYS A 168 -11.38 2.01 12.85
C CYS A 168 -11.84 0.96 11.86
N LEU A 169 -12.21 -0.24 12.33
CA LEU A 169 -12.72 -1.32 11.47
C LEU A 169 -14.01 -0.98 10.73
N PHE A 170 -14.85 -0.08 11.27
CA PHE A 170 -16.21 0.16 10.78
C PHE A 170 -16.43 1.57 10.21
N CYS A 171 -15.46 2.48 10.34
CA CYS A 171 -15.56 3.84 9.83
C CYS A 171 -14.19 4.42 9.49
N ASP A 172 -14.18 5.61 8.90
CA ASP A 172 -12.97 6.26 8.38
C ASP A 172 -12.17 7.03 9.45
N VAL A 173 -12.48 6.85 10.74
CA VAL A 173 -11.78 7.53 11.84
C VAL A 173 -10.46 6.83 12.16
N ALA A 174 -9.35 7.57 12.10
CA ALA A 174 -8.05 7.18 12.63
C ALA A 174 -7.92 7.60 14.10
N SER A 175 -7.43 6.71 14.96
CA SER A 175 -7.27 6.97 16.40
C SER A 175 -6.09 6.20 16.98
N LEU A 176 -5.38 6.82 17.93
CA LEU A 176 -4.35 6.14 18.75
C LEU A 176 -4.96 5.04 19.63
N ASP A 177 -6.23 5.19 20.04
CA ASP A 177 -6.98 4.18 20.79
C ASP A 177 -8.23 3.75 20.03
N CYS A 178 -7.98 3.03 18.93
CA CYS A 178 -9.00 2.54 18.01
C CYS A 178 -10.00 1.58 18.70
N LEU A 179 -9.56 0.82 19.70
CA LEU A 179 -10.42 -0.11 20.44
C LEU A 179 -11.43 0.61 21.33
N SER A 180 -11.02 1.66 22.05
CA SER A 180 -11.95 2.51 22.79
C SER A 180 -12.93 3.20 21.85
N HIS A 181 -12.46 3.72 20.71
CA HIS A 181 -13.33 4.32 19.70
C HIS A 181 -14.41 3.34 19.21
N MET A 182 -14.06 2.07 18.95
CA MET A 182 -15.04 1.04 18.56
C MET A 182 -16.07 0.73 19.65
N ARG A 183 -15.66 0.68 20.92
CA ARG A 183 -16.60 0.47 22.03
C ARG A 183 -17.57 1.64 22.18
N GLU A 184 -17.09 2.87 22.09
CA GLU A 184 -17.92 4.06 22.35
C GLU A 184 -18.82 4.41 21.15
N THR A 185 -18.29 4.34 19.93
CA THR A 185 -18.98 4.80 18.72
C THR A 185 -19.81 3.69 18.08
N HIS A 186 -19.27 2.48 18.07
CA HIS A 186 -19.85 1.32 17.39
C HIS A 186 -20.46 0.30 18.36
N SER A 187 -20.33 0.51 19.68
CA SER A 187 -20.80 -0.45 20.70
C SER A 187 -20.22 -1.85 20.50
N PHE A 188 -19.00 -1.93 19.96
CA PHE A 188 -18.35 -3.17 19.60
C PHE A 188 -17.02 -3.32 20.32
N ASP A 189 -16.88 -4.41 21.07
CA ASP A 189 -15.65 -4.78 21.77
C ASP A 189 -14.94 -5.91 21.00
N PHE A 190 -13.94 -5.52 20.20
CA PHE A 190 -13.20 -6.46 19.35
C PHE A 190 -12.47 -7.53 20.17
N ILE A 191 -11.81 -7.14 21.27
CA ILE A 191 -11.02 -8.07 22.09
C ILE A 191 -11.92 -9.13 22.70
N THR A 192 -13.05 -8.72 23.30
CA THR A 192 -14.02 -9.66 23.86
C THR A 192 -14.65 -10.54 22.78
N ALA A 193 -14.93 -9.98 21.60
CA ALA A 193 -15.49 -10.72 20.47
C ALA A 193 -14.54 -11.82 19.96
N ILE A 194 -13.23 -11.54 19.87
CA ILE A 194 -12.23 -12.52 19.45
C ILE A 194 -11.96 -13.57 20.53
N ARG A 195 -11.82 -13.18 21.81
CA ARG A 195 -11.53 -14.13 22.91
C ARG A 195 -12.64 -15.16 23.12
N ASN A 196 -13.89 -14.82 22.82
CA ASN A 196 -15.01 -15.73 22.95
C ASN A 196 -15.08 -16.79 21.83
N ARG A 197 -14.22 -16.69 20.81
CA ARG A 197 -14.20 -17.60 19.67
C ARG A 197 -13.24 -18.76 19.89
N LYS A 198 -13.72 -19.96 19.58
CA LYS A 198 -12.90 -21.20 19.63
C LYS A 198 -12.17 -21.50 18.33
N ASP A 199 -12.59 -20.84 17.24
CA ASP A 199 -12.03 -21.02 15.90
C ASP A 199 -10.87 -20.05 15.60
N VAL A 200 -10.66 -19.00 16.41
CA VAL A 200 -9.48 -18.14 16.37
C VAL A 200 -8.43 -18.71 17.32
N ARG A 201 -7.24 -19.06 16.81
CA ARG A 201 -6.18 -19.69 17.61
C ARG A 201 -4.90 -18.89 17.65
N ASP A 202 -4.56 -18.24 16.54
CA ASP A 202 -3.31 -17.53 16.35
C ASP A 202 -3.52 -16.16 15.69
N VAL A 203 -2.42 -15.44 15.50
CA VAL A 203 -2.43 -14.08 14.93
C VAL A 203 -2.94 -14.11 13.50
N TYR A 204 -2.70 -15.18 12.74
CA TYR A 204 -3.18 -15.31 11.37
C TYR A 204 -4.70 -15.38 11.32
N ASP A 205 -5.35 -16.06 12.26
CA ASP A 205 -6.80 -16.06 12.35
C ASP A 205 -7.37 -14.67 12.66
N VAL A 206 -6.68 -13.89 13.52
CA VAL A 206 -7.04 -12.49 13.79
C VAL A 206 -6.90 -11.64 12.53
N ILE A 207 -5.78 -11.78 11.79
CA ILE A 207 -5.55 -11.11 10.50
C ILE A 207 -6.70 -11.40 9.54
N ARG A 208 -7.09 -12.68 9.40
CA ARG A 208 -8.21 -13.07 8.53
C ARG A 208 -9.52 -12.40 8.94
N VAL A 209 -9.84 -12.39 10.24
CA VAL A 209 -11.05 -11.75 10.75
C VAL A 209 -11.06 -10.25 10.42
N VAL A 210 -9.95 -9.55 10.69
CA VAL A 210 -9.81 -8.12 10.38
C VAL A 210 -9.99 -7.87 8.89
N ASN A 211 -9.28 -8.59 8.04
CA ASN A 211 -9.36 -8.42 6.59
C ASN A 211 -10.76 -8.73 6.03
N ILE A 212 -11.46 -9.70 6.59
CA ILE A 212 -12.86 -9.99 6.23
C ILE A 212 -13.77 -8.82 6.60
N ILE A 213 -13.63 -8.28 7.82
CA ILE A 213 -14.43 -7.12 8.26
C ILE A 213 -14.15 -5.93 7.33
N ARG A 214 -12.88 -5.63 7.05
CA ARG A 214 -12.47 -4.57 6.11
C ARG A 214 -13.12 -4.76 4.74
N TRP A 215 -13.02 -5.97 4.18
CA TRP A 215 -13.66 -6.29 2.90
C TRP A 215 -15.17 -6.04 2.95
N CYS A 216 -15.83 -6.47 4.01
CA CYS A 216 -17.27 -6.34 4.16
C CYS A 216 -17.71 -4.89 4.28
N VAL A 217 -16.97 -4.09 5.04
CA VAL A 217 -17.23 -2.65 5.22
C VAL A 217 -17.05 -1.91 3.89
N THR A 218 -15.98 -2.17 3.14
CA THR A 218 -15.78 -1.56 1.81
C THR A 218 -16.85 -1.95 0.80
N ASN A 219 -17.35 -3.18 0.85
CA ASN A 219 -18.39 -3.66 -0.08
C ASN A 219 -19.83 -3.44 0.43
N ASN A 220 -20.00 -2.80 1.59
CA ASN A 220 -21.28 -2.61 2.27
C ASN A 220 -22.08 -3.93 2.41
N THR A 221 -21.39 -4.98 2.81
CA THR A 221 -21.96 -6.33 3.04
C THR A 221 -21.82 -6.74 4.49
N CYS A 222 -22.68 -7.65 4.96
CA CYS A 222 -22.64 -8.17 6.32
C CYS A 222 -21.41 -9.10 6.55
N PRO A 223 -20.54 -8.83 7.55
CA PRO A 223 -19.42 -9.70 7.91
C PRO A 223 -19.81 -11.13 8.27
N TYR A 224 -20.92 -11.30 8.99
CA TYR A 224 -21.40 -12.61 9.45
C TYR A 224 -21.51 -13.66 8.35
N HIS A 225 -22.01 -13.24 7.17
CA HIS A 225 -22.30 -14.09 6.03
C HIS A 225 -21.20 -14.02 4.96
N TYR A 226 -19.97 -13.64 5.33
CA TYR A 226 -18.84 -13.61 4.40
C TYR A 226 -18.66 -14.95 3.70
N LYS A 227 -18.84 -14.96 2.36
CA LYS A 227 -18.79 -16.14 1.48
C LYS A 227 -19.78 -17.27 1.84
N ASP A 228 -20.71 -17.06 2.76
CA ASP A 228 -21.75 -18.04 3.10
C ASP A 228 -22.82 -18.06 2.00
N SER A 229 -22.96 -19.21 1.34
CA SER A 229 -23.95 -19.42 0.27
C SER A 229 -25.25 -20.05 0.78
N GLU A 230 -25.31 -20.42 2.06
CA GLU A 230 -26.31 -21.37 2.56
C GLU A 230 -27.50 -20.76 3.33
N ARG A 231 -27.44 -19.52 3.85
CA ARG A 231 -28.53 -18.95 4.67
C ARG A 231 -28.66 -17.43 4.62
N ASP A 232 -29.88 -16.97 4.31
CA ASP A 232 -30.44 -15.61 4.44
C ASP A 232 -29.48 -14.41 4.22
N PRO A 233 -28.60 -14.41 3.20
CA PRO A 233 -27.87 -13.20 2.86
C PRO A 233 -28.83 -12.12 2.33
N GLU A 234 -30.01 -12.50 1.82
CA GLU A 234 -31.00 -11.58 1.26
C GLU A 234 -31.61 -10.67 2.33
N ALA A 235 -31.97 -11.19 3.51
CA ALA A 235 -32.53 -10.37 4.58
C ALA A 235 -31.55 -9.30 5.07
N CYS A 236 -30.28 -9.66 5.28
CA CYS A 236 -29.24 -8.71 5.66
C CYS A 236 -28.94 -7.71 4.53
N LYS A 237 -28.92 -8.17 3.26
CA LYS A 237 -28.72 -7.29 2.11
C LYS A 237 -29.85 -6.27 1.96
N ASP A 238 -31.10 -6.69 2.14
CA ASP A 238 -32.26 -5.82 2.06
C ASP A 238 -32.27 -4.79 3.19
N GLU A 239 -31.95 -5.21 4.42
CA GLU A 239 -31.85 -4.31 5.57
C GLU A 239 -30.72 -3.29 5.40
N ILE A 240 -29.52 -3.74 5.00
CA ILE A 240 -28.37 -2.86 4.74
C ILE A 240 -28.67 -1.90 3.58
N GLY A 241 -29.31 -2.39 2.51
CA GLY A 241 -29.70 -1.57 1.35
C GLY A 241 -30.76 -0.52 1.69
N SER A 242 -31.63 -0.81 2.65
CA SER A 242 -32.67 0.13 3.12
C SER A 242 -32.17 1.15 4.16
N SER A 243 -31.08 0.84 4.86
CA SER A 243 -30.53 1.67 5.94
C SER A 243 -29.03 1.92 5.73
N SER A 244 -28.18 1.21 6.46
CA SER A 244 -26.72 1.19 6.28
C SER A 244 -26.13 -0.04 6.98
N LEU A 245 -24.90 -0.41 6.65
CA LEU A 245 -24.20 -1.47 7.37
C LEU A 245 -24.06 -1.14 8.86
N LEU A 246 -23.72 0.10 9.22
CA LEU A 246 -23.58 0.50 10.62
C LEU A 246 -24.90 0.41 11.40
N SER A 247 -26.02 0.75 10.77
CA SER A 247 -27.35 0.59 11.37
C SER A 247 -27.69 -0.89 11.59
N HIS A 248 -27.41 -1.73 10.59
CA HIS A 248 -27.59 -3.18 10.68
C HIS A 248 -26.74 -3.79 11.80
N LEU A 249 -25.45 -3.44 11.88
CA LEU A 249 -24.54 -3.94 12.92
C LEU A 249 -24.93 -3.48 14.34
N LYS A 250 -25.57 -2.31 14.47
CA LYS A 250 -26.13 -1.87 15.76
C LYS A 250 -27.36 -2.68 16.17
N ALA A 251 -28.19 -3.11 15.21
CA ALA A 251 -29.34 -3.97 15.46
C ALA A 251 -28.94 -5.44 15.71
N HIS A 252 -27.86 -5.88 15.06
CA HIS A 252 -27.31 -7.24 15.10
C HIS A 252 -25.82 -7.25 15.46
N PRO A 253 -25.44 -7.04 16.74
CA PRO A 253 -24.03 -6.98 17.16
C PRO A 253 -23.23 -8.25 16.86
N GLU A 254 -23.89 -9.40 16.85
CA GLU A 254 -23.32 -10.70 16.49
C GLU A 254 -22.86 -10.77 15.03
N HIS A 255 -23.35 -9.87 14.17
CA HIS A 255 -22.97 -9.81 12.76
C HIS A 255 -21.71 -8.99 12.47
N ALA A 256 -21.13 -8.34 13.48
CA ALA A 256 -19.94 -7.51 13.33
C ALA A 256 -18.66 -8.31 12.98
N ILE A 257 -18.69 -9.63 13.15
CA ILE A 257 -17.58 -10.55 12.84
C ILE A 257 -18.07 -11.70 11.96
N PRO A 258 -17.19 -12.31 11.14
CA PRO A 258 -17.57 -13.47 10.34
C PRO A 258 -17.92 -14.67 11.20
N ARG A 259 -18.95 -15.41 10.81
CA ARG A 259 -19.44 -16.58 11.55
C ARG A 259 -18.38 -17.67 11.73
N THR A 260 -17.55 -17.87 10.71
CA THR A 260 -16.44 -18.83 10.71
C THR A 260 -15.20 -18.18 10.12
N VAL A 261 -14.03 -18.41 10.72
CA VAL A 261 -12.77 -17.99 10.11
C VAL A 261 -12.38 -18.99 9.00
N PRO A 262 -12.24 -18.56 7.74
CA PRO A 262 -11.75 -19.41 6.67
C PRO A 262 -10.28 -19.77 6.89
N ASN A 263 -9.83 -20.93 6.38
CA ASN A 263 -8.41 -21.33 6.44
C ASN A 263 -7.62 -20.94 5.17
N GLY A 264 -8.20 -20.09 4.31
CA GLY A 264 -7.57 -19.67 3.05
C GLY A 264 -6.48 -18.62 3.25
N ASP A 265 -5.55 -18.57 2.30
CA ASP A 265 -4.50 -17.54 2.26
C ASP A 265 -5.00 -16.23 1.63
N SER A 266 -6.11 -16.26 0.89
CA SER A 266 -6.68 -15.06 0.29
C SER A 266 -7.11 -14.00 1.31
N GLU A 267 -7.51 -14.44 2.50
CA GLU A 267 -7.93 -13.60 3.62
C GLU A 267 -6.75 -13.07 4.45
N LEU A 268 -5.53 -13.57 4.20
CA LEU A 268 -4.31 -13.04 4.83
C LEU A 268 -3.79 -11.79 4.13
N ILE A 269 -4.21 -11.55 2.89
CA ILE A 269 -3.78 -10.39 2.11
C ILE A 269 -4.43 -9.13 2.69
N PRO A 270 -3.64 -8.18 3.23
CA PRO A 270 -4.18 -6.94 3.80
C PRO A 270 -5.01 -6.18 2.78
N ARG A 271 -6.22 -5.76 3.19
CA ARG A 271 -7.09 -4.96 2.32
C ARG A 271 -6.68 -3.49 2.29
N ILE A 272 -6.16 -3.01 3.41
CA ILE A 272 -5.57 -1.69 3.57
C ILE A 272 -4.06 -1.90 3.66
N ILE A 273 -3.31 -1.22 2.80
CA ILE A 273 -1.85 -1.27 2.82
C ILE A 273 -1.39 -0.38 3.96
N GLY A 274 -0.44 -0.87 4.78
CA GLY A 274 -0.04 -0.19 6.00
C GLY A 274 -1.10 -0.25 7.11
N ASP A 275 -2.02 -1.24 7.11
CA ASP A 275 -2.98 -1.40 8.21
C ASP A 275 -2.23 -1.73 9.51
N THR A 276 -2.01 -0.70 10.32
CA THR A 276 -1.34 -0.79 11.62
C THR A 276 -2.25 -1.40 12.70
N PHE A 277 -3.52 -1.71 12.39
CA PHE A 277 -4.47 -2.23 13.38
C PHE A 277 -4.07 -3.58 13.95
N ILE A 278 -3.64 -4.51 13.09
CA ILE A 278 -3.18 -5.82 13.53
C ILE A 278 -1.93 -5.65 14.39
N SER A 279 -0.98 -4.83 13.95
CA SER A 279 0.26 -4.55 14.69
C SER A 279 -0.02 -3.93 16.06
N SER A 280 -0.96 -2.99 16.16
CA SER A 280 -1.39 -2.35 17.41
C SER A 280 -1.93 -3.37 18.42
N ILE A 281 -2.78 -4.31 17.98
CA ILE A 281 -3.34 -5.33 18.86
C ILE A 281 -2.31 -6.37 19.29
N VAL A 282 -1.42 -6.78 18.37
CA VAL A 282 -0.41 -7.80 18.62
C VAL A 282 0.70 -7.24 19.53
N MET A 283 1.20 -6.04 19.27
CA MET A 283 2.23 -5.40 20.10
C MET A 283 1.70 -4.97 21.48
N GLY A 284 0.41 -4.62 21.57
CA GLY A 284 -0.24 -4.32 22.84
C GLY A 284 -0.46 -5.54 23.76
N ASN A 285 -0.17 -6.77 23.31
CA ASN A 285 -0.48 -8.02 24.00
C ASN A 285 -1.96 -8.14 24.44
N GLU A 286 -2.86 -7.47 23.73
CA GLU A 286 -4.25 -7.34 24.18
C GLU A 286 -5.10 -8.59 23.84
N VAL A 287 -4.58 -9.48 22.98
CA VAL A 287 -5.18 -10.78 22.68
C VAL A 287 -4.22 -11.90 23.10
N GLU A 288 -4.48 -12.52 24.26
CA GLU A 288 -3.79 -13.73 24.69
C GLU A 288 -4.23 -14.90 23.79
N LEU A 289 -3.36 -15.29 22.85
CA LEU A 289 -3.59 -16.40 21.93
C LEU A 289 -2.91 -17.67 22.46
N VAL A 290 -3.56 -18.83 22.27
CA VAL A 290 -3.16 -20.13 22.87
C VAL A 290 -1.78 -20.62 22.36
N GLY A 291 -1.20 -19.96 21.36
CA GLY A 291 0.14 -20.23 20.84
C GLY A 291 1.29 -19.48 21.52
N ASP A 292 1.02 -18.49 22.38
CA ASP A 292 2.07 -17.65 23.00
C ASP A 292 2.72 -18.29 24.25
N GLY A 293 2.73 -19.62 24.29
CA GLY A 293 3.56 -20.41 25.20
C GLY A 293 5.04 -20.45 24.79
N GLY A 294 5.53 -19.43 24.09
CA GLY A 294 6.91 -19.25 23.71
C GLY A 294 7.68 -18.61 24.86
N THR A 295 8.17 -19.45 25.77
CA THR A 295 9.19 -19.12 26.77
C THR A 295 10.16 -18.06 26.26
N GLY A 296 10.30 -16.95 26.99
CA GLY A 296 11.41 -16.00 26.88
C GLY A 296 12.75 -16.64 27.25
N GLY A 297 13.19 -17.61 26.44
CA GLY A 297 14.54 -18.10 26.38
C GLY A 297 15.11 -17.64 25.05
N GLU A 298 16.27 -16.99 25.10
CA GLU A 298 17.14 -16.70 23.97
C GLU A 298 17.09 -17.85 22.96
N GLN A 299 16.29 -17.69 21.90
CA GLN A 299 16.53 -18.48 20.71
C GLN A 299 17.76 -17.84 20.09
N ASP A 300 18.91 -18.46 20.33
CA ASP A 300 20.11 -18.29 19.51
C ASP A 300 19.69 -18.58 18.07
N TYR A 301 19.23 -17.55 17.37
CA TYR A 301 19.17 -17.56 15.92
C TYR A 301 20.60 -17.86 15.46
N PRO A 302 20.83 -18.96 14.74
CA PRO A 302 22.18 -19.28 14.29
C PRO A 302 22.63 -18.15 13.37
N MET A 303 23.44 -17.25 13.90
CA MET A 303 24.08 -16.17 13.15
C MET A 303 24.78 -16.83 11.96
N VAL A 304 24.31 -16.50 10.76
CA VAL A 304 24.98 -16.93 9.54
C VAL A 304 26.37 -16.28 9.55
N PRO A 305 27.47 -17.05 9.52
CA PRO A 305 28.81 -16.48 9.56
C PRO A 305 28.99 -15.49 8.41
N THR A 306 29.59 -14.35 8.72
CA THR A 306 29.85 -13.33 7.71
C THR A 306 30.85 -13.85 6.67
N ILE A 307 30.82 -13.28 5.45
CA ILE A 307 31.72 -13.66 4.35
C ILE A 307 33.20 -13.58 4.80
N VAL A 308 33.52 -12.64 5.70
CA VAL A 308 34.86 -12.47 6.29
C VAL A 308 35.26 -13.65 7.18
N GLU A 309 34.31 -14.19 7.95
CA GLU A 309 34.55 -15.35 8.84
C GLU A 309 34.70 -16.64 8.02
N ILE A 310 33.93 -16.80 6.95
CA ILE A 310 34.07 -17.91 6.01
C ILE A 310 35.44 -17.87 5.33
N ALA A 311 35.88 -16.69 4.87
CA ALA A 311 37.20 -16.52 4.24
C ALA A 311 38.37 -16.84 5.18
N LYS A 312 38.29 -16.43 6.46
CA LYS A 312 39.29 -16.78 7.48
C LYS A 312 39.34 -18.28 7.77
N LYS A 313 38.19 -18.94 7.79
CA LYS A 313 38.10 -20.39 8.01
C LYS A 313 38.74 -21.16 6.85
N HIS A 314 38.48 -20.75 5.61
CA HIS A 314 39.11 -21.31 4.42
C HIS A 314 40.63 -21.07 4.39
N ALA A 315 41.11 -19.91 4.88
CA ALA A 315 42.54 -19.65 4.97
C ALA A 315 43.26 -20.53 6.00
N ASN A 316 42.60 -20.87 7.11
CA ASN A 316 43.16 -21.72 8.16
C ASN A 316 43.12 -23.23 7.82
N GLU A 317 42.21 -23.67 6.95
CA GLU A 317 42.14 -25.05 6.47
C GLU A 317 43.20 -25.38 5.41
N VAL A 318 43.85 -24.37 4.82
CA VAL A 318 44.93 -24.55 3.82
C VAL A 318 46.32 -24.69 4.45
N ILE A 319 46.45 -24.51 5.77
CA ILE A 319 47.73 -24.54 6.49
C ILE A 319 47.90 -25.80 7.37
N ASN A 320 46.94 -26.73 7.40
CA ASN A 320 47.07 -28.03 8.06
C ASN A 320 47.08 -29.20 7.07
#